data_AF-A0AAF0Z547-F1
#
_entry.id   AF-A0AAF0Z547-F1
#
_cell.length_a   1.000
_cell.length_b   1.000
_cell.length_c   1.000
_cell.angle_alpha   90.00
_cell.angle_beta   90.00
_cell.angle_gamma   90.00
#
_symmetry.space_group_name_H-M   'P 1'
#
loop_
_entity.id
_entity.type
_entity.pdbx_description
1 polymer ?
#
loop_
_entity_poly.entity_id
_entity_poly.type
_entity_poly.pdbx_seq_one_letter_code
_entity_poly.pdbx_strand_id
1 'polypeptide(L)'
;MPSDDHPDDRPLAVRAVASVRPSRWRGRQVRVCRYDALHHDGHVETDVRITVMYRRSPADFETVSRTVHHSCPEVGTGAWVDPAGRVVNGPGPLDHPGRLRNGRRVPWPVREARTDPHRAARWRAGLGGAALVAGIVLLVWTAGEGPVGALGALFALCGAAAIATSLRGETRRR
;
A
#
# COMPACT_ATOMS: atom_id res chain seq x y z
N MET A 1 7.07 -24.04 -32.13
CA MET A 1 7.26 -22.78 -32.88
C MET A 1 8.19 -21.91 -32.05
N PRO A 2 9.46 -21.74 -32.45
CA PRO A 2 10.31 -20.75 -31.81
C PRO A 2 9.81 -19.38 -32.26
N SER A 3 9.33 -18.57 -31.31
CA SER A 3 8.96 -17.19 -31.55
C SER A 3 10.18 -16.43 -32.07
N ASP A 4 9.97 -15.67 -33.14
CA ASP A 4 10.92 -14.70 -33.66
C ASP A 4 11.32 -13.73 -32.54
N ASP A 5 12.44 -14.02 -31.86
CA ASP A 5 13.16 -13.05 -31.00
C ASP A 5 13.67 -11.95 -31.95
N HIS A 6 12.81 -11.00 -32.33
CA HIS A 6 13.27 -9.82 -33.04
C HIS A 6 14.23 -9.09 -32.08
N PRO A 7 15.48 -8.83 -32.48
CA PRO A 7 16.45 -8.20 -31.58
C PRO A 7 15.98 -6.83 -31.07
N ASP A 8 15.03 -6.21 -31.78
CA ASP A 8 14.43 -4.91 -31.49
C ASP A 8 13.31 -4.95 -30.43
N ASP A 9 12.80 -6.13 -30.04
CA ASP A 9 11.82 -6.27 -28.94
C ASP A 9 12.48 -6.24 -27.55
N ARG A 10 13.81 -6.12 -27.50
CA ARG A 10 14.54 -6.07 -26.24
C ARG A 10 14.66 -4.63 -25.76
N PRO A 11 14.44 -4.39 -24.46
CA PRO A 11 14.67 -3.06 -23.92
C PRO A 11 16.15 -2.68 -23.99
N LEU A 12 16.38 -1.43 -24.35
CA LEU A 12 17.67 -0.76 -24.39
C LEU A 12 18.15 -0.42 -22.97
N ALA A 13 17.24 -0.13 -22.05
CA ALA A 13 17.57 0.12 -20.65
C ALA A 13 16.40 -0.19 -19.71
N VAL A 14 16.69 -0.36 -18.43
CA VAL A 14 15.69 -0.42 -17.36
C VAL A 14 16.02 0.55 -16.26
N ARG A 15 15.01 1.02 -15.54
CA ARG A 15 15.20 1.77 -14.30
C ARG A 15 14.28 1.27 -13.22
N ALA A 16 14.65 1.49 -11.96
CA ALA A 16 13.76 1.25 -10.84
C ALA A 16 13.00 2.52 -10.47
N VAL A 17 11.74 2.34 -10.08
CA VAL A 17 10.89 3.39 -9.51
C VAL A 17 10.47 2.94 -8.11
N ALA A 18 10.92 3.67 -7.10
CA ALA A 18 10.59 3.41 -5.71
C ALA A 18 9.38 4.22 -5.25
N SER A 19 8.57 3.58 -4.41
CA SER A 19 7.48 4.20 -3.69
C SER A 19 7.35 3.65 -2.29
N VAL A 20 6.77 4.42 -1.39
CA VAL A 20 6.40 3.95 -0.06
C VAL A 20 4.91 3.62 -0.05
N ARG A 21 4.56 2.43 0.45
CA ARG A 21 3.17 2.01 0.65
C ARG A 21 2.96 1.48 2.06
N PRO A 22 1.77 1.71 2.67
CA PRO A 22 1.43 1.07 3.93
C PRO A 22 1.27 -0.44 3.72
N SER A 23 1.89 -1.22 4.59
CA SER A 23 1.67 -2.66 4.69
C SER A 23 0.21 -2.93 5.05
N ARG A 24 -0.42 -3.87 4.32
CA ARG A 24 -1.82 -4.26 4.56
C ARG A 24 -2.07 -4.83 5.96
N TRP A 25 -1.04 -5.39 6.59
CA TRP A 25 -1.16 -6.15 7.84
C TRP A 25 -0.68 -5.40 9.08
N ARG A 26 0.38 -4.61 8.97
CA ARG A 26 1.00 -3.95 10.14
C ARG A 26 0.97 -2.43 10.09
N GLY A 27 0.40 -1.82 9.05
CA GLY A 27 0.42 -0.36 8.86
C GLY A 27 1.83 0.23 8.68
N ARG A 28 2.89 -0.57 8.81
CA ARG A 28 4.28 -0.16 8.59
C ARG A 28 4.48 0.26 7.15
N GLN A 29 5.21 1.35 6.95
CA GLN A 29 5.64 1.78 5.64
C GLN A 29 6.62 0.76 5.04
N VAL A 30 6.33 0.31 3.82
CA VAL A 30 7.16 -0.63 3.07
C VAL A 30 7.54 0.03 1.74
N ARG A 31 8.83 0.03 1.43
CA ARG A 31 9.34 0.45 0.13
C ARG A 31 9.00 -0.61 -0.91
N VAL A 32 8.39 -0.18 -2.00
CA VAL A 32 8.01 -1.00 -3.15
C VAL A 32 8.71 -0.44 -4.37
N CYS A 33 9.54 -1.27 -5.01
CA CYS A 33 10.21 -0.95 -6.27
C CYS A 33 9.46 -1.59 -7.44
N ARG A 34 9.31 -0.82 -8.50
CA ARG A 34 8.82 -1.24 -9.82
C ARG A 34 9.88 -0.95 -10.85
N TYR A 35 9.73 -1.48 -12.05
CA TYR A 35 10.68 -1.23 -13.13
C TYR A 35 9.97 -0.67 -14.33
N ASP A 36 10.66 0.24 -15.00
CA ASP A 36 10.30 0.69 -16.34
C ASP A 36 11.38 0.18 -17.30
N ALA A 37 10.97 -0.16 -18.51
CA ALA A 37 11.81 -0.56 -19.63
C ALA A 37 11.76 0.52 -20.72
N LEU A 38 12.92 0.94 -21.20
CA LEU A 38 13.08 1.82 -22.36
C LEU A 38 13.39 0.96 -23.57
N HIS A 39 12.60 1.10 -24.62
CA HIS A 39 12.75 0.36 -25.86
C HIS A 39 13.44 1.20 -26.95
N HIS A 40 13.83 0.55 -28.05
CA HIS A 40 14.64 1.15 -29.11
C HIS A 40 13.93 2.28 -29.88
N ASP A 41 12.60 2.25 -29.96
CA ASP A 41 11.75 3.30 -30.53
C ASP A 41 11.53 4.50 -29.56
N GLY A 42 12.14 4.46 -28.38
CA GLY A 42 12.00 5.48 -27.34
C GLY A 42 10.75 5.34 -26.48
N HIS A 43 9.92 4.31 -26.68
CA HIS A 43 8.78 4.07 -25.81
C HIS A 43 9.25 3.55 -24.44
N VAL A 44 8.53 3.96 -23.40
CA VAL A 44 8.77 3.47 -22.04
C VAL A 44 7.60 2.61 -21.61
N GLU A 45 7.90 1.34 -21.36
CA GLU A 45 6.96 0.38 -20.80
C GLU A 45 7.10 0.36 -19.26
N THR A 46 6.00 0.54 -18.54
CA THR A 46 6.01 0.67 -17.07
C THR A 46 5.51 -0.60 -16.37
N ASP A 47 5.96 -0.83 -15.12
CA ASP A 47 5.56 -1.98 -14.28
C ASP A 47 6.02 -3.34 -14.88
N VAL A 48 7.16 -3.34 -15.56
CA VAL A 48 7.78 -4.55 -16.11
C VAL A 48 8.53 -5.34 -15.05
N ARG A 49 8.81 -6.62 -15.35
CA ARG A 49 9.73 -7.41 -14.55
C ARG A 49 11.15 -7.07 -14.94
N ILE A 50 12.05 -6.89 -13.97
CA ILE A 50 13.47 -6.63 -14.25
C ILE A 50 14.14 -7.72 -15.12
N THR A 51 13.57 -8.94 -15.12
CA THR A 51 14.00 -10.04 -15.99
C THR A 51 13.82 -9.76 -17.48
N VAL A 52 13.12 -8.69 -17.87
CA VAL A 52 12.96 -8.29 -19.27
C VAL A 52 14.30 -7.96 -19.95
N MET A 53 15.34 -7.60 -19.17
CA MET A 53 16.70 -7.35 -19.68
C MET A 53 17.54 -8.63 -19.88
N TYR A 54 16.98 -9.80 -19.58
CA TYR A 54 17.76 -11.04 -19.51
C TYR A 54 18.15 -11.57 -20.91
N ARG A 55 19.46 -11.58 -21.21
CA ARG A 55 20.04 -12.17 -22.42
C ARG A 55 20.62 -13.58 -22.18
N ARG A 56 19.84 -14.48 -21.55
CA ARG A 56 20.17 -15.92 -21.40
C ARG A 56 21.30 -16.28 -20.41
N SER A 57 22.08 -15.32 -19.87
CA SER A 57 23.14 -15.57 -18.86
C SER A 57 22.80 -14.96 -17.48
N PRO A 58 22.83 -15.74 -16.37
CA PRO A 58 22.52 -15.26 -15.02
C PRO A 58 23.40 -14.11 -14.51
N ALA A 59 24.66 -14.03 -14.96
CA ALA A 59 25.62 -13.03 -14.51
C ALA A 59 25.24 -11.60 -14.94
N ASP A 60 24.67 -11.48 -16.14
CA ASP A 60 24.22 -10.19 -16.68
C ASP A 60 23.00 -9.68 -15.89
N PHE A 61 22.10 -10.60 -15.52
CA PHE A 61 20.95 -10.27 -14.68
C PHE A 61 21.36 -9.75 -13.31
N GLU A 62 22.31 -10.41 -12.65
CA GLU A 62 22.74 -10.00 -11.32
C GLU A 62 23.39 -8.61 -11.36
N THR A 63 24.22 -8.36 -12.37
CA THR A 63 24.89 -7.06 -12.57
C THR A 63 23.88 -5.94 -12.81
N VAL A 64 22.92 -6.16 -13.70
CA VAL A 64 21.84 -5.21 -13.99
C VAL A 64 20.98 -4.98 -12.75
N SER A 65 20.52 -6.06 -12.11
CA SER A 65 19.68 -6.00 -10.91
C SER A 65 20.35 -5.21 -9.79
N ARG A 66 21.62 -5.51 -9.51
CA ARG A 66 22.41 -4.82 -8.49
C ARG A 66 22.56 -3.34 -8.81
N THR A 67 22.89 -2.99 -10.05
CA THR A 67 23.08 -1.59 -10.46
C THR A 67 21.78 -0.81 -10.43
N VAL A 68 20.68 -1.40 -10.91
CA VAL A 68 19.34 -0.83 -10.88
C VAL A 68 18.90 -0.54 -9.45
N HIS A 69 19.12 -1.49 -8.54
CA HIS A 69 18.78 -1.33 -7.12
C HIS A 69 19.66 -0.32 -6.39
N HIS A 70 20.95 -0.29 -6.71
CA HIS A 70 21.88 0.69 -6.15
C HIS A 70 21.54 2.12 -6.58
N SER A 71 21.13 2.29 -7.84
CA SER A 71 20.73 3.58 -8.42
C SER A 71 19.29 3.97 -8.07
N CYS A 72 18.56 3.15 -7.32
CA CYS A 72 17.17 3.38 -6.99
C CYS A 72 17.06 4.25 -5.72
N PRO A 73 16.48 5.47 -5.81
CA PRO A 73 16.29 6.33 -4.65
C PRO A 73 15.29 5.73 -3.66
N GLU A 74 15.21 6.30 -2.46
CA GLU A 74 14.23 5.87 -1.46
C GLU A 74 12.78 6.06 -1.94
N VAL A 75 12.51 7.20 -2.58
CA VAL A 75 11.26 7.51 -3.26
C VAL A 75 11.57 8.21 -4.59
N GLY A 76 10.90 7.80 -5.67
CA GLY A 76 11.05 8.43 -6.98
C GLY A 76 11.67 7.49 -8.02
N THR A 77 12.15 8.10 -9.09
CA THR A 77 12.67 7.41 -10.27
C THR A 77 14.19 7.33 -10.22
N GLY A 78 14.75 6.14 -10.35
CA GLY A 78 16.18 5.89 -10.44
C GLY A 78 16.72 6.09 -11.85
N ALA A 79 18.04 5.95 -11.98
CA ALA A 79 18.72 6.08 -13.26
C ALA A 79 18.41 4.91 -14.21
N TRP A 80 18.53 5.15 -15.51
CA TRP A 80 18.44 4.11 -16.53
C TRP A 80 19.73 3.28 -16.55
N VAL A 81 19.58 1.97 -16.68
CA VAL A 81 20.65 0.99 -16.67
C VAL A 81 20.54 0.10 -17.90
N ASP A 82 21.59 0.05 -18.70
CA ASP A 82 21.65 -0.76 -19.92
C ASP A 82 21.86 -2.27 -19.62
N PRO A 83 21.84 -3.16 -20.63
CA PRO A 83 22.05 -4.60 -20.43
C PRO A 83 23.46 -4.96 -19.93
N ALA A 84 24.43 -4.05 -20.06
CA ALA A 84 25.78 -4.22 -19.54
C ALA A 84 25.92 -3.74 -18.08
N GLY A 85 24.82 -3.30 -17.46
CA GLY A 85 24.83 -2.78 -16.09
C GLY A 85 25.42 -1.38 -15.97
N ARG A 86 25.44 -0.58 -17.04
CA ARG A 86 25.95 0.79 -17.01
C ARG A 86 24.80 1.77 -16.91
N VAL A 87 25.00 2.84 -16.14
CA VAL A 87 24.05 3.94 -16.08
C VAL A 87 24.11 4.71 -17.40
N VAL A 88 22.95 4.88 -18.03
CA VAL A 88 22.79 5.56 -19.31
C VAL A 88 21.84 6.75 -19.20
N ASN A 89 21.97 7.70 -20.13
CA ASN A 89 20.98 8.75 -20.29
C ASN A 89 19.71 8.16 -20.89
N GLY A 90 18.57 8.60 -20.40
CA GLY A 90 17.27 8.25 -20.95
C GLY A 90 16.24 9.31 -20.60
N PRO A 91 14.96 9.07 -20.94
CA PRO A 91 13.89 9.99 -20.62
C PRO A 91 13.88 10.35 -19.13
N GLY A 92 13.56 11.60 -18.81
CA GLY A 92 13.46 12.08 -17.43
C GLY A 92 12.42 11.29 -16.60
N PRO A 93 12.21 11.70 -15.33
CA PRO A 93 11.13 11.16 -14.54
C PRO A 93 9.83 11.25 -15.33
N LEU A 94 9.22 10.12 -15.64
CA LEU A 94 7.91 10.16 -16.28
C LEU A 94 6.92 10.68 -15.25
N ASP A 95 6.06 11.61 -15.66
CA ASP A 95 4.82 11.89 -14.94
C ASP A 95 4.03 10.59 -14.92
N HIS A 96 4.20 9.81 -13.86
CA HIS A 96 3.55 8.50 -13.76
C HIS A 96 2.05 8.76 -13.77
N PRO A 97 1.33 8.38 -14.85
CA PRO A 97 -0.10 8.50 -14.85
C PRO A 97 -0.56 7.54 -13.76
N GLY A 98 -0.99 8.12 -12.66
CA GLY A 98 -1.23 7.42 -11.43
C GLY A 98 -1.94 6.08 -11.60
N ARG A 99 -1.59 5.08 -10.78
CA ARG A 99 -2.06 3.69 -10.94
C ARG A 99 -3.57 3.63 -11.17
N LEU A 100 -4.03 2.88 -12.17
CA LEU A 100 -5.44 2.54 -12.31
C LEU A 100 -5.88 1.66 -11.12
N ARG A 101 -6.80 2.17 -10.31
CA ARG A 101 -7.48 1.44 -9.24
C ARG A 101 -8.97 1.62 -9.45
N ASN A 102 -9.69 0.52 -9.65
CA ASN A 102 -11.14 0.51 -9.91
C ASN A 102 -11.52 1.47 -11.06
N GLY A 103 -10.78 1.45 -12.18
CA GLY A 103 -11.04 2.30 -13.34
C GLY A 103 -10.66 3.78 -13.20
N ARG A 104 -10.16 4.23 -12.03
CA ARG A 104 -9.69 5.61 -11.82
C ARG A 104 -8.16 5.68 -11.74
N ARG A 105 -7.56 6.67 -12.41
CA ARG A 105 -6.13 6.99 -12.24
C ARG A 105 -5.91 7.60 -10.87
N VAL A 106 -5.10 6.97 -10.03
CA VAL A 106 -4.80 7.46 -8.67
C VAL A 106 -3.45 8.17 -8.69
N PRO A 107 -3.38 9.50 -8.50
CA PRO A 107 -2.17 10.30 -8.65
C PRO A 107 -0.95 9.66 -7.99
N TRP A 108 0.19 9.77 -8.67
CA TRP A 108 1.48 9.34 -8.15
C TRP A 108 2.19 10.54 -7.49
N PRO A 109 2.83 10.38 -6.31
CA PRO A 109 2.80 9.21 -5.43
C PRO A 109 1.39 8.97 -4.85
N VAL A 110 1.06 7.71 -4.55
CA VAL A 110 -0.23 7.36 -3.92
C VAL A 110 -0.36 8.19 -2.64
N ARG A 111 -1.20 9.23 -2.69
CA ARG A 111 -1.52 10.07 -1.53
C ARG A 111 -1.85 9.14 -0.38
N GLU A 112 -1.13 9.31 0.73
CA GLU A 112 -1.25 8.54 1.96
C GLU A 112 -2.73 8.22 2.20
N ALA A 113 -3.06 6.94 2.31
CA ALA A 113 -4.33 6.55 2.91
C ALA A 113 -4.22 6.92 4.40
N ARG A 114 -4.39 8.21 4.71
CA ARG A 114 -4.46 8.72 6.07
C ARG A 114 -5.58 7.93 6.71
N THR A 115 -5.24 7.07 7.66
CA THR A 115 -6.22 6.31 8.42
C THR A 115 -7.17 7.33 9.03
N ASP A 116 -8.36 7.43 8.48
CA ASP A 116 -9.29 8.49 8.86
C ASP A 116 -9.62 8.32 10.36
N PRO A 117 -9.12 9.22 11.23
CA PRO A 117 -9.33 9.09 12.67
C PRO A 117 -10.82 9.11 13.02
N HIS A 118 -11.65 9.73 12.19
CA HIS A 118 -13.10 9.77 12.36
C HIS A 118 -13.73 8.40 12.08
N ARG A 119 -13.21 7.64 11.12
CA ARG A 119 -13.70 6.28 10.85
C ARG A 119 -13.39 5.34 12.00
N ALA A 120 -12.20 5.43 12.58
CA ALA A 120 -11.82 4.65 13.75
C ALA A 120 -12.67 5.01 15.00
N ALA A 121 -12.95 6.30 15.20
CA ALA A 121 -13.82 6.76 16.28
C ALA A 121 -15.27 6.26 16.11
N ARG A 122 -15.83 6.34 14.90
CA ARG A 122 -17.19 5.83 14.61
C ARG A 122 -17.31 4.32 14.84
N TRP A 123 -16.30 3.54 14.45
CA TRP A 123 -16.28 2.10 14.72
C TRP A 123 -16.25 1.77 16.22
N ARG A 124 -15.46 2.51 17.00
CA ARG A 124 -15.41 2.35 18.46
C ARG A 124 -16.73 2.71 19.12
N ALA A 125 -17.38 3.80 18.69
CA ALA A 125 -18.71 4.19 19.17
C ALA A 125 -19.77 3.12 18.83
N GLY A 126 -19.73 2.56 17.62
CA GLY A 126 -20.63 1.47 17.21
C GLY A 126 -20.45 0.20 18.04
N LEU A 127 -19.21 -0.21 18.29
CA LEU A 127 -18.89 -1.34 19.18
C LEU A 127 -19.36 -1.10 20.62
N GLY A 128 -19.14 0.10 21.15
CA GLY A 128 -19.62 0.51 22.47
C GLY A 128 -21.15 0.47 22.57
N GLY A 129 -21.85 0.94 21.52
CA GLY A 129 -23.31 0.86 21.42
C GLY A 129 -23.84 -0.57 21.41
N ALA A 130 -23.24 -1.46 20.60
CA ALA A 130 -23.63 -2.86 20.56
C ALA A 130 -23.42 -3.57 21.91
N ALA A 131 -22.29 -3.31 22.58
CA ALA A 131 -21.99 -3.83 23.91
C ALA A 131 -22.99 -3.35 24.96
N LEU A 132 -23.38 -2.07 24.91
CA LEU A 132 -24.40 -1.50 25.80
C LEU A 132 -25.76 -2.20 25.62
N VAL A 133 -26.23 -2.34 24.38
CA VAL A 133 -27.50 -2.99 24.07
C VAL A 133 -27.49 -4.44 24.54
N ALA A 134 -26.42 -5.19 24.26
CA ALA A 134 -26.28 -6.56 24.73
C ALA A 134 -26.30 -6.67 26.27
N GLY A 135 -25.62 -5.75 26.97
CA GLY A 135 -25.63 -5.68 28.43
C GLY A 135 -27.01 -5.41 29.01
N ILE A 136 -27.77 -4.48 28.43
CA ILE A 136 -29.15 -4.17 28.84
C ILE A 136 -30.07 -5.38 28.61
N VAL A 137 -29.97 -6.03 27.44
CA VAL A 137 -30.78 -7.23 27.13
C VAL A 137 -30.49 -8.34 28.14
N LEU A 138 -29.22 -8.60 28.46
CA LEU A 138 -28.83 -9.60 29.46
C LEU A 138 -29.41 -9.28 30.86
N LEU A 139 -29.37 -8.01 31.28
CA LEU A 139 -29.93 -7.57 32.55
C LEU A 139 -31.44 -7.77 32.62
N VAL A 140 -32.17 -7.38 31.57
CA VAL A 140 -33.63 -7.54 31.51
C VAL A 140 -34.03 -9.02 31.48
N TRP A 141 -33.29 -9.83 30.72
CA TRP A 141 -33.65 -11.24 30.54
C TRP A 141 -33.35 -12.11 31.77
N THR A 142 -32.35 -11.74 32.57
CA THR A 142 -31.97 -12.46 33.79
C THR A 142 -32.60 -11.91 35.06
N ALA A 143 -33.45 -10.87 34.93
CA ALA A 143 -33.93 -10.06 36.06
C ALA A 143 -32.79 -9.50 36.96
N GLY A 144 -31.56 -9.46 36.45
CA GLY A 144 -30.38 -9.04 37.19
C GLY A 144 -29.85 -10.07 38.20
N GLU A 145 -30.38 -11.30 38.24
CA GLU A 145 -29.95 -12.31 39.20
C GLU A 145 -28.85 -13.22 38.63
N GLY A 146 -27.88 -13.54 39.48
CA GLY A 146 -26.82 -14.49 39.18
C GLY A 146 -25.64 -13.94 38.34
N PRO A 147 -24.67 -14.80 38.02
CA PRO A 147 -23.41 -14.41 37.37
C PRO A 147 -23.62 -13.83 35.96
N VAL A 148 -24.72 -14.18 35.29
CA VAL A 148 -25.07 -13.65 33.97
C VAL A 148 -25.56 -12.19 34.06
N GLY A 149 -26.29 -11.82 35.12
CA GLY A 149 -26.67 -10.43 35.39
C GLY A 149 -25.46 -9.53 35.66
N ALA A 150 -24.47 -10.02 36.42
CA ALA A 150 -23.22 -9.32 36.67
C ALA A 150 -22.40 -9.06 35.38
N LEU A 151 -22.35 -10.05 34.48
CA LEU A 151 -21.77 -9.89 33.13
C LEU A 151 -22.53 -8.83 32.31
N GLY A 152 -23.86 -8.83 32.36
CA GLY A 152 -24.69 -7.81 31.73
C GLY A 152 -24.39 -6.39 32.21
N ALA A 153 -24.25 -6.20 33.53
CA ALA A 153 -23.86 -4.93 34.13
C ALA A 153 -22.46 -4.46 33.70
N LEU A 154 -21.47 -5.36 33.65
CA LEU A 154 -20.12 -5.07 33.15
C LEU A 154 -20.13 -4.64 31.68
N PHE A 155 -20.89 -5.34 30.83
CA PHE A 155 -21.03 -4.98 29.42
C PHE A 155 -21.69 -3.60 29.24
N ALA A 156 -22.73 -3.30 30.01
CA ALA A 156 -23.40 -2.00 30.00
C ALA A 156 -22.47 -0.86 30.44
N LEU A 157 -21.72 -1.04 31.54
CA LEU A 157 -20.76 -0.05 32.04
C LEU A 157 -19.62 0.21 31.04
N CYS A 158 -19.04 -0.86 30.49
CA CYS A 158 -17.98 -0.75 29.47
C CYS A 158 -18.49 -0.07 28.19
N GLY A 159 -19.69 -0.41 27.73
CA GLY A 159 -20.33 0.22 26.57
C GLY A 159 -20.59 1.72 26.79
N ALA A 160 -21.14 2.08 27.94
CA ALA A 160 -21.41 3.47 28.31
C ALA A 160 -20.11 4.31 28.39
N ALA A 161 -19.05 3.76 29.00
CA ALA A 161 -17.76 4.45 29.10
C ALA A 161 -17.10 4.68 27.72
N ALA A 162 -17.20 3.71 26.81
CA ALA A 162 -16.69 3.84 25.44
C ALA A 162 -17.44 4.92 24.63
N ILE A 163 -18.75 5.04 24.83
CA ILE A 163 -19.57 6.09 24.19
C ILE A 163 -19.24 7.46 24.79
N ALA A 164 -19.18 7.57 26.11
CA ALA A 164 -18.88 8.82 26.81
C ALA A 164 -17.50 9.40 26.43
N THR A 165 -16.48 8.53 26.32
CA THR A 165 -15.14 8.95 25.89
C THR A 165 -15.11 9.40 24.42
N SER A 166 -15.94 8.79 23.57
CA SER A 166 -16.06 9.19 22.16
C SER A 166 -16.73 10.57 22.02
N LEU A 167 -17.78 10.85 22.80
CA LEU A 167 -18.48 12.14 22.80
C LEU A 167 -17.62 13.29 23.37
N ARG A 168 -16.80 13.03 24.39
CA ARG A 168 -15.83 14.02 24.94
C ARG A 168 -14.75 14.42 23.93
N GLY A 169 -14.38 13.51 23.02
CA GLY A 169 -13.40 13.81 21.97
C GLY A 169 -13.91 14.81 20.93
N GLU A 170 -15.23 14.89 20.75
CA GLU A 170 -15.90 15.71 19.73
C GLU A 170 -16.19 17.13 20.25
N THR A 171 -16.45 17.28 21.54
CA THR A 171 -16.70 18.58 22.21
C THR A 171 -15.43 19.41 22.42
N ARG A 172 -14.24 18.79 22.53
CA ARG A 172 -12.96 19.49 22.73
C ARG A 172 -12.36 20.11 21.45
N ARG A 173 -13.08 20.02 20.32
CA ARG A 173 -12.62 20.46 18.99
C ARG A 173 -13.52 21.53 18.35
N ARG A 174 -14.51 22.04 19.09
CA ARG A 174 -15.23 23.28 18.77
C ARG A 174 -14.62 24.40 19.57
#